data_AF-A0AAW7Y639-F1
#
_entry.id   AF-A0AAW7Y639-F1
#
_cell.length_a   1.000
_cell.length_b   1.000
_cell.length_c   1.000
_cell.angle_alpha   90.00
_cell.angle_beta   90.00
_cell.angle_gamma   90.00
#
_symmetry.space_group_name_H-M   'P 1'
#
loop_
_entity.id
_entity.type
_entity.pdbx_description
1 polymer ?
#
loop_
_entity_poly.entity_id
_entity_poly.type
_entity_poly.pdbx_seq_one_letter_code
_entity_poly.pdbx_strand_id
1 'polypeptide(L)'
;MLKKNIFSVGEVADATQIKRYKVSTFVQFLLRKGALKIVRAKAPYLYAVKNDEVLQFGKGQRRGSGITHHRKVNKPRRRMWNTMRVLRKFSRIDLMMAAEVASSTVSSFTQRLEKAGYIRKICLEGNKKGECAMYLLVRNTGPDSPVDRGKQGMWDVNEQKIYPFKESANE
;
A
#
# COMPACT_ATOMS: atom_id res chain seq x y z
N MET A 1 21.68 -39.37 19.50
CA MET A 1 21.92 -39.01 18.07
C MET A 1 23.23 -38.25 17.99
N LEU A 2 24.25 -38.81 17.33
CA LEU A 2 25.57 -38.17 17.20
C LEU A 2 25.42 -36.90 16.35
N LYS A 3 25.62 -35.72 16.94
CA LYS A 3 25.72 -34.46 16.20
C LYS A 3 26.95 -34.57 15.29
N LYS A 4 26.74 -34.94 14.04
CA LYS A 4 27.81 -35.00 13.05
C LYS A 4 28.20 -33.55 12.75
N ASN A 5 29.23 -33.07 13.43
CA ASN A 5 29.72 -31.69 13.30
C ASN A 5 30.48 -31.44 11.99
N ILE A 6 30.62 -32.46 11.13
CA ILE A 6 31.32 -32.42 9.84
C ILE A 6 30.38 -32.97 8.77
N PHE A 7 30.17 -32.22 7.69
CA PHE A 7 29.28 -32.60 6.60
C PHE A 7 29.83 -32.21 5.23
N SER A 8 29.33 -32.90 4.19
CA SER A 8 29.53 -32.56 2.78
C SER A 8 28.27 -31.95 2.18
N VAL A 9 28.41 -31.12 1.13
CA VAL A 9 27.26 -30.58 0.37
C VAL A 9 26.40 -31.69 -0.22
N GLY A 10 27.02 -32.80 -0.67
CA GLY A 10 26.28 -33.95 -1.21
C GLY A 10 25.41 -34.61 -0.15
N GLU A 11 25.99 -34.84 1.03
CA GLU A 11 25.30 -35.44 2.17
C GLU A 11 24.10 -34.59 2.64
N VAL A 12 24.26 -33.27 2.70
CA VAL A 12 23.15 -32.37 3.05
C VAL A 12 22.08 -32.36 1.96
N ALA A 13 22.46 -32.33 0.69
CA ALA A 13 21.51 -32.34 -0.42
C ALA A 13 20.65 -33.62 -0.44
N ASP A 14 21.27 -34.77 -0.21
CA ASP A 14 20.61 -36.06 -0.18
C ASP A 14 19.69 -36.17 1.06
N ALA A 15 20.13 -35.66 2.22
CA ALA A 15 19.34 -35.66 3.46
C ALA A 15 18.14 -34.70 3.42
N THR A 16 18.28 -33.51 2.81
CA THR A 16 17.21 -32.50 2.77
C THR A 16 16.34 -32.59 1.51
N GLN A 17 16.66 -33.47 0.56
CA GLN A 17 16.05 -33.52 -0.78
C GLN A 17 16.08 -32.18 -1.52
N ILE A 18 17.12 -31.37 -1.31
CA ILE A 18 17.29 -30.06 -1.97
C ILE A 18 18.36 -30.20 -3.06
N LYS A 19 18.13 -29.57 -4.22
CA LYS A 19 19.11 -29.55 -5.32
C LYS A 19 20.48 -29.05 -4.84
N ARG A 20 21.55 -29.78 -5.17
CA ARG A 20 22.94 -29.55 -4.71
C ARG A 20 23.43 -28.12 -4.89
N TYR A 21 23.06 -27.44 -5.98
CA TYR A 21 23.48 -26.05 -6.21
C TYR A 21 22.94 -25.10 -5.14
N LYS A 22 21.71 -25.28 -4.65
CA LYS A 22 21.13 -24.45 -3.58
C LYS A 22 21.84 -24.67 -2.25
N VAL A 23 22.16 -25.93 -1.95
CA VAL A 23 22.94 -26.29 -0.74
C VAL A 23 24.34 -25.69 -0.82
N SER A 24 24.99 -25.76 -1.99
CA SER A 24 26.29 -25.12 -2.23
C SER A 24 26.25 -23.61 -1.99
N THR A 25 25.26 -22.91 -2.56
CA THR A 25 25.04 -21.47 -2.33
C THR A 25 24.85 -21.15 -0.85
N PHE A 26 24.08 -21.99 -0.14
CA PHE A 26 23.81 -21.79 1.29
C PHE A 26 25.06 -22.04 2.15
N VAL A 27 25.83 -23.08 1.87
CA VAL A 27 27.10 -23.37 2.57
C VAL A 27 28.12 -22.26 2.33
N GLN A 28 28.24 -21.75 1.10
CA GLN A 28 29.08 -20.58 0.79
C GLN A 28 28.64 -19.33 1.57
N PHE A 29 27.34 -19.10 1.68
CA PHE A 29 26.79 -18.02 2.50
C PHE A 29 27.19 -18.16 3.98
N LEU A 30 27.09 -19.36 4.54
CA LEU A 30 27.47 -19.64 5.92
C LEU A 30 28.98 -19.52 6.17
N LEU A 31 29.81 -19.89 5.20
CA LEU A 31 31.26 -19.64 5.23
C LEU A 31 31.56 -18.14 5.26
N ARG A 32 30.90 -17.35 4.39
CA ARG A 32 31.07 -15.88 4.34
C ARG A 32 30.65 -15.22 5.65
N LYS A 33 29.68 -15.79 6.36
CA LYS A 33 29.22 -15.33 7.68
C LYS A 33 30.10 -15.83 8.84
N GLY A 34 31.13 -16.64 8.57
CA GLY A 34 32.04 -17.16 9.59
C GLY A 34 31.45 -18.28 10.46
N ALA A 35 30.27 -18.79 10.08
CA ALA A 35 29.57 -19.83 10.83
C ALA A 35 30.17 -21.23 10.61
N LEU A 36 30.75 -21.44 9.43
CA LEU A 36 31.40 -22.68 9.03
C LEU A 36 32.91 -22.49 8.89
N LYS A 37 33.64 -23.58 9.10
CA LYS A 37 35.06 -23.73 8.75
C LYS A 37 35.23 -24.87 7.76
N ILE A 38 36.18 -24.72 6.84
CA ILE A 38 36.57 -25.79 5.92
C ILE A 38 37.53 -26.72 6.67
N VAL A 39 37.20 -28.01 6.73
CA VAL A 39 38.04 -29.05 7.34
C VAL A 39 38.90 -29.73 6.28
N ARG A 40 38.34 -29.93 5.08
CA ARG A 40 39.04 -30.55 3.95
C ARG A 40 38.80 -29.73 2.69
N ALA A 41 39.87 -29.16 2.14
CA ALA A 41 39.87 -28.35 0.91
C ALA A 41 40.12 -29.18 -0.37
N LYS A 42 39.89 -30.49 -0.32
CA LYS A 42 39.98 -31.42 -1.46
C LYS A 42 38.66 -32.14 -1.61
N ALA A 43 38.25 -32.43 -2.85
CA ALA A 43 37.01 -33.13 -3.12
C ALA A 43 36.92 -34.49 -2.37
N PRO A 44 35.76 -34.83 -1.76
CA PRO A 44 34.65 -33.93 -1.46
C PRO A 44 35.00 -32.95 -0.33
N TYR A 45 34.65 -31.67 -0.52
CA TYR A 45 34.87 -30.62 0.49
C TYR A 45 34.09 -30.92 1.77
N LEU A 46 34.76 -30.83 2.92
CA LEU A 46 34.14 -31.06 4.24
C LEU A 46 34.09 -29.76 5.03
N TYR A 47 32.93 -29.49 5.61
CA TYR A 47 32.63 -28.30 6.39
C TYR A 47 32.29 -28.68 7.81
N ALA A 48 32.74 -27.88 8.78
CA ALA A 48 32.36 -28.02 10.18
C ALA A 48 31.76 -26.74 10.74
N VAL A 49 30.81 -26.88 11.66
CA VAL A 49 30.21 -25.73 12.36
C VAL A 49 31.26 -25.15 13.32
N LYS A 50 31.54 -23.85 13.20
CA LYS A 50 32.52 -23.12 14.01
C LYS A 50 31.86 -22.45 15.21
N ASN A 51 30.74 -21.76 14.99
CA ASN A 51 29.91 -21.15 16.03
C ASN A 51 28.47 -21.66 15.88
N ASP A 52 27.94 -22.23 16.95
CA ASP A 52 26.53 -22.66 17.06
C ASP A 52 25.63 -21.52 17.61
N GLU A 53 26.20 -20.32 17.80
CA GLU A 53 25.43 -19.13 18.12
C GLU A 53 24.37 -18.91 17.05
N VAL A 54 23.11 -18.73 17.48
CA VAL A 54 21.93 -18.62 16.60
C VAL A 54 22.22 -17.65 15.47
N LEU A 55 22.51 -18.20 14.29
CA LEU A 55 22.69 -17.41 13.09
C LEU A 55 21.38 -16.66 12.86
N GLN A 56 21.44 -15.33 12.94
CA GLN A 56 20.28 -14.52 12.63
C GLN A 56 20.04 -14.56 11.11
N PHE A 57 19.27 -15.55 10.66
CA PHE A 57 18.73 -15.62 9.30
C PHE A 57 17.67 -14.54 9.16
N GLY A 58 17.93 -13.54 8.32
CA GLY A 58 16.96 -12.49 8.05
C GLY A 58 16.58 -11.67 9.29
N LYS A 59 17.43 -10.71 9.64
CA LYS A 59 16.88 -9.37 9.90
C LYS A 59 17.06 -8.63 8.60
N GLY A 60 16.03 -8.70 7.74
CA GLY A 60 15.97 -7.85 6.56
C GLY A 60 16.44 -6.46 6.96
N GLN A 61 17.34 -5.86 6.19
CA GLN A 61 17.91 -4.57 6.55
C GLN A 61 16.78 -3.63 6.97
N ARG A 62 16.71 -3.26 8.25
CA ARG A 62 15.87 -2.15 8.69
C ARG A 62 16.51 -0.81 8.29
N ARG A 63 17.06 -0.74 7.08
CA ARG A 63 17.21 0.50 6.32
C ARG A 63 16.09 0.46 5.30
N GLY A 64 14.95 1.02 5.69
CA GLY A 64 13.70 0.86 4.96
C GLY A 64 12.93 -0.38 5.41
N SER A 65 12.81 -0.64 6.72
CA SER A 65 11.61 -1.34 7.18
C SER A 65 10.47 -0.50 6.65
N GLY A 66 9.78 -1.00 5.62
CA GLY A 66 8.54 -0.42 5.16
C GLY A 66 7.76 -0.21 6.44
N ILE A 67 7.58 1.05 6.82
CA ILE A 67 6.58 1.43 7.80
C ILE A 67 5.35 0.82 7.17
N THR A 68 4.91 -0.34 7.66
CA THR A 68 3.60 -0.86 7.31
C THR A 68 2.72 0.32 7.64
N HIS A 69 2.15 0.94 6.60
CA HIS A 69 1.50 2.23 6.64
C HIS A 69 0.18 2.12 7.44
N HIS A 70 0.27 1.75 8.71
CA HIS A 70 -0.77 1.87 9.72
C HIS A 70 -0.82 3.28 10.31
N ARG A 71 0.14 4.15 9.96
CA ARG A 71 -0.12 5.59 10.00
C ARG A 71 -1.27 5.81 9.03
N LYS A 72 -2.51 5.95 9.54
CA LYS A 72 -3.75 6.23 8.80
C LYS A 72 -3.40 7.03 7.56
N VAL A 73 -3.12 6.36 6.44
CA VAL A 73 -2.61 7.06 5.26
C VAL A 73 -3.73 7.99 4.92
N ASN A 74 -3.45 9.29 4.97
CA ASN A 74 -4.45 10.31 4.75
C ASN A 74 -4.78 10.25 3.25
N LYS A 75 -5.63 9.30 2.89
CA LYS A 75 -5.92 8.93 1.50
C LYS A 75 -6.31 10.22 0.77
N PRO A 76 -5.92 10.40 -0.50
CA PRO A 76 -6.27 11.59 -1.28
C PRO A 76 -7.75 12.00 -1.14
N ARG A 77 -8.66 11.02 -1.11
CA ARG A 77 -10.11 11.22 -0.90
C ARG A 77 -10.47 11.83 0.46
N ARG A 78 -9.81 11.40 1.53
CA ARG A 78 -9.99 11.95 2.88
C ARG A 78 -9.49 13.38 2.99
N ARG A 79 -8.35 13.70 2.35
CA ARG A 79 -7.85 15.08 2.26
C ARG A 79 -8.85 15.97 1.54
N MET A 80 -9.31 15.55 0.35
CA MET A 80 -10.35 16.28 -0.40
C MET A 80 -11.62 16.48 0.43
N TRP A 81 -12.12 15.44 1.10
CA TRP A 81 -13.31 15.53 1.96
C TRP A 81 -13.14 16.55 3.08
N ASN A 82 -12.00 16.52 3.76
CA ASN A 82 -11.69 17.50 4.80
C ASN A 82 -11.65 18.92 4.25
N THR A 83 -10.99 19.13 3.10
CA THR A 83 -10.96 20.42 2.40
C THR A 83 -12.38 20.90 2.06
N MET A 84 -13.24 20.04 1.51
CA MET A 84 -14.64 20.37 1.20
C MET A 84 -15.42 20.79 2.45
N ARG A 85 -15.20 20.12 3.59
CA ARG A 85 -15.85 20.45 4.87
C ARG A 85 -15.39 21.79 5.44
N VAL A 86 -14.13 22.17 5.23
CA VAL A 86 -13.61 23.48 5.65
C VAL A 86 -14.13 24.57 4.73
N LEU A 87 -13.99 24.41 3.41
CA LEU A 87 -14.33 25.44 2.44
C LEU A 87 -15.85 25.63 2.25
N ARG A 88 -16.65 24.56 2.34
CA ARG A 88 -18.10 24.49 2.08
C ARG A 88 -18.52 24.81 0.64
N LYS A 89 -18.00 25.88 0.06
CA LYS A 89 -18.09 26.28 -1.34
C LYS A 89 -16.68 26.23 -1.93
N PHE A 90 -16.50 25.52 -3.03
CA PHE A 90 -15.18 25.29 -3.61
C PHE A 90 -15.25 24.98 -5.11
N SER A 91 -14.17 25.26 -5.82
CA SER A 91 -13.92 24.79 -7.18
C SER A 91 -13.08 23.51 -7.19
N ARG A 92 -12.97 22.84 -8.34
CA ARG A 92 -12.05 21.69 -8.48
C ARG A 92 -10.58 22.12 -8.33
N ILE A 93 -10.23 23.35 -8.72
CA ILE A 93 -8.87 23.89 -8.59
C ILE A 93 -8.53 24.06 -7.10
N ASP A 94 -9.46 24.57 -6.31
CA ASP A 94 -9.26 24.74 -4.86
C ASP A 94 -8.95 23.40 -4.19
N LEU A 95 -9.62 22.31 -4.62
CA LEU A 95 -9.34 20.97 -4.13
C LEU A 95 -7.98 20.45 -4.58
N MET A 96 -7.59 20.69 -5.84
CA MET A 96 -6.27 20.28 -6.34
C MET A 96 -5.16 20.93 -5.52
N MET A 97 -5.28 22.23 -5.26
CA MET A 97 -4.29 23.03 -4.53
C MET A 97 -4.28 22.69 -3.03
N ALA A 98 -5.43 22.76 -2.36
CA ALA A 98 -5.48 22.62 -0.91
C ALA A 98 -5.39 21.17 -0.42
N ALA A 99 -5.83 20.18 -1.22
CA ALA A 99 -5.70 18.77 -0.87
C ALA A 99 -4.46 18.10 -1.50
N GLU A 100 -3.72 18.82 -2.35
CA GLU A 100 -2.56 18.32 -3.11
C GLU A 100 -2.88 17.02 -3.84
N VAL A 101 -3.93 17.04 -4.67
CA VAL A 101 -4.42 15.85 -5.39
C VAL A 101 -4.46 16.12 -6.89
N ALA A 102 -4.05 15.12 -7.68
CA ALA A 102 -4.07 15.19 -9.13
C ALA A 102 -5.50 15.41 -9.69
N SER A 103 -5.59 16.17 -10.78
CA SER A 103 -6.86 16.55 -11.43
C SER A 103 -7.78 15.36 -11.75
N SER A 104 -7.21 14.25 -12.25
CA SER A 104 -7.97 13.02 -12.56
C SER A 104 -8.68 12.43 -11.36
N THR A 105 -8.04 12.49 -10.18
CA THR A 105 -8.60 11.99 -8.93
C THR A 105 -9.66 12.94 -8.37
N VAL A 106 -9.45 14.25 -8.47
CA VAL A 106 -10.44 15.27 -8.08
C VAL A 106 -11.70 15.16 -8.95
N SER A 107 -11.52 15.05 -10.27
CA SER A 107 -12.62 14.93 -11.24
C SER A 107 -13.47 13.68 -10.97
N SER A 108 -12.84 12.51 -10.89
CA SER A 108 -13.55 11.25 -10.64
C SER A 108 -14.25 11.20 -9.28
N PHE A 109 -13.67 11.81 -8.25
CA PHE A 109 -14.26 11.85 -6.92
C PHE A 109 -15.43 12.82 -6.82
N THR A 110 -15.28 14.05 -7.33
CA THR A 110 -16.35 15.06 -7.32
C THR A 110 -17.57 14.60 -8.14
N GLN A 111 -17.36 14.00 -9.32
CA GLN A 111 -18.46 13.43 -10.11
C GLN A 111 -19.26 12.37 -9.35
N ARG A 112 -18.58 11.48 -8.60
CA ARG A 112 -19.26 10.45 -7.81
C ARG A 112 -20.01 11.02 -6.61
N LEU A 113 -19.43 12.00 -5.93
CA LEU A 113 -20.10 12.70 -4.83
C LEU A 113 -21.33 13.48 -5.31
N GLU A 114 -21.25 14.09 -6.48
CA GLU A 114 -22.37 14.80 -7.12
C GLU A 114 -23.51 13.82 -7.43
N LYS A 115 -23.20 12.70 -8.08
CA LYS A 115 -24.19 11.64 -8.38
C LYS A 115 -24.84 11.06 -7.13
N ALA A 116 -24.10 10.92 -6.03
CA ALA A 116 -24.65 10.47 -4.75
C ALA A 116 -25.33 11.60 -3.93
N GLY A 117 -25.32 12.84 -4.42
CA GLY A 117 -25.99 13.98 -3.80
C GLY A 117 -25.29 14.57 -2.58
N TYR A 118 -23.98 14.33 -2.40
CA TYR A 118 -23.20 14.97 -1.34
C TYR A 118 -22.83 16.41 -1.67
N ILE A 119 -22.55 16.66 -2.95
CA ILE A 119 -22.22 17.99 -3.46
C ILE A 119 -23.20 18.37 -4.56
N ARG A 120 -23.40 19.68 -4.73
CA ARG A 120 -24.22 20.24 -5.81
C ARG A 120 -23.38 21.25 -6.57
N LYS A 121 -23.37 21.15 -7.89
CA LYS A 121 -22.78 22.18 -8.75
C LYS A 121 -23.65 23.44 -8.71
N ILE A 122 -23.03 24.57 -8.42
CA ILE A 122 -23.62 25.91 -8.53
C ILE A 122 -23.04 26.49 -9.82
N CYS A 123 -23.89 26.65 -10.84
CA CYS A 123 -23.52 27.51 -11.96
C CYS A 123 -23.62 28.96 -11.49
N LEU A 124 -22.54 29.71 -11.65
CA LEU A 124 -22.64 31.16 -11.70
C LEU A 124 -23.32 31.47 -13.04
N GLU A 125 -24.32 32.36 -13.03
CA GLU A 125 -25.02 32.77 -14.25
C GLU A 125 -24.00 33.29 -15.27
N GLY A 126 -24.03 32.72 -16.48
CA GLY A 126 -23.13 33.13 -17.56
C GLY A 126 -21.85 32.31 -17.70
N ASN A 127 -21.92 30.99 -17.50
CA ASN A 127 -20.83 30.01 -17.65
C ASN A 127 -20.12 30.12 -19.01
N LYS A 128 -19.24 31.11 -19.15
CA LYS A 128 -18.42 31.37 -20.33
C LYS A 128 -17.35 30.28 -20.39
N LYS A 129 -16.94 29.94 -21.61
CA LYS A 129 -15.89 28.95 -21.86
C LYS A 129 -14.60 29.40 -21.13
N GLY A 130 -14.29 28.76 -20.00
CA GLY A 130 -13.16 29.11 -19.13
C GLY A 130 -13.49 29.30 -17.65
N GLU A 131 -14.77 29.41 -17.28
CA GLU A 131 -15.16 29.56 -15.87
C GLU A 131 -15.12 28.21 -15.12
N CYS A 132 -14.58 28.25 -13.90
CA CYS A 132 -14.51 27.08 -13.04
C CYS A 132 -15.85 26.83 -12.37
N ALA A 133 -16.42 25.65 -12.63
CA ALA A 133 -17.62 25.19 -11.93
C ALA A 133 -17.43 25.25 -10.40
N MET A 134 -18.32 25.97 -9.73
CA MET A 134 -18.38 26.03 -8.27
C MET A 134 -19.25 24.88 -7.75
N TYR A 135 -18.86 24.33 -6.60
CA TYR A 135 -19.58 23.26 -5.92
C TYR A 135 -19.87 23.67 -4.48
N LEU A 136 -21.03 23.27 -3.99
CA LEU A 136 -21.43 23.40 -2.59
C LEU A 136 -21.54 22.02 -1.96
N LEU A 137 -20.96 21.86 -0.77
CA LEU A 137 -21.15 20.70 0.06
C LEU A 137 -22.56 20.73 0.68
N VAL A 138 -23.45 19.86 0.21
CA VAL A 138 -24.85 19.77 0.66
C VAL A 138 -24.96 18.88 1.90
N ARG A 139 -24.24 17.76 1.91
CA ARG A 139 -24.28 16.79 3.01
C ARG A 139 -22.93 16.67 3.67
N ASN A 140 -22.89 16.94 4.96
CA ASN A 140 -21.70 16.82 5.79
C ASN A 140 -21.98 15.82 6.91
N THR A 141 -21.76 14.54 6.61
CA THR A 141 -22.12 13.40 7.47
C THR A 141 -21.07 13.08 8.54
N GLY A 142 -19.86 13.63 8.43
CA GLY A 142 -18.82 13.45 9.45
C GLY A 142 -17.38 13.55 8.95
N PRO A 143 -16.40 13.19 9.79
CA PRO A 143 -14.97 13.26 9.46
C PRO A 143 -14.51 12.19 8.47
N ASP A 144 -15.22 11.07 8.36
CA ASP A 144 -14.85 10.03 7.41
C ASP A 144 -15.48 10.29 6.04
N SER A 145 -14.65 10.17 5.00
CA SER A 145 -15.09 10.38 3.62
C SER A 145 -15.96 9.22 3.16
N PRO A 146 -17.05 9.48 2.41
CA PRO A 146 -17.79 8.44 1.70
C PRO A 146 -16.88 7.60 0.79
N VAL A 147 -17.17 6.30 0.72
CA VAL A 147 -16.37 5.29 0.00
C VAL A 147 -17.12 4.78 -1.21
N ASP A 148 -16.43 4.72 -2.34
CA ASP A 148 -17.00 4.30 -3.63
C ASP A 148 -17.18 2.78 -3.66
N ARG A 149 -18.41 2.33 -3.92
CA ARG A 149 -18.78 0.92 -4.09
C ARG A 149 -19.20 0.60 -5.52
N GLY A 150 -18.80 1.43 -6.50
CA GLY A 150 -19.10 1.20 -7.91
C GLY A 150 -20.58 1.39 -8.20
N LYS A 151 -21.25 0.40 -8.80
CA LYS A 151 -22.65 0.51 -9.22
C LYS A 151 -23.64 0.74 -8.07
N GLN A 152 -23.29 0.28 -6.86
CA GLN A 152 -24.15 0.42 -5.68
C GLN A 152 -24.24 1.88 -5.18
N GLY A 153 -23.27 2.73 -5.54
CA GLY A 153 -23.19 4.12 -5.10
C GLY A 153 -22.07 4.39 -4.11
N MET A 154 -22.28 5.37 -3.22
CA MET A 154 -21.33 5.78 -2.19
C MET A 154 -21.76 5.27 -0.83
N TRP A 155 -20.92 4.47 -0.17
CA TRP A 155 -21.08 4.07 1.22
C TRP A 155 -20.65 5.20 2.14
N ASP A 156 -21.58 5.73 2.94
CA ASP A 156 -21.25 6.63 4.04
C ASP A 156 -20.77 5.81 5.25
N VAL A 157 -19.55 6.07 5.71
CA VAL A 157 -18.96 5.38 6.85
C VAL A 157 -19.54 5.92 8.17
N ASN A 158 -19.90 7.20 8.22
CA ASN A 158 -20.40 7.84 9.43
C ASN A 158 -21.85 7.44 9.71
N GLU A 159 -22.71 7.44 8.67
CA GLU A 159 -24.12 7.05 8.78
C GLU A 159 -24.37 5.55 8.57
N GLN A 160 -23.34 4.81 8.14
CA GLN A 160 -23.42 3.37 7.80
C GLN A 160 -24.54 3.07 6.79
N LYS A 161 -24.65 3.91 5.75
CA LYS A 161 -25.70 3.81 4.72
C LYS A 161 -25.13 3.92 3.32
N ILE A 162 -25.71 3.19 2.38
CA ILE A 162 -25.41 3.33 0.95
C ILE A 162 -26.28 4.44 0.35
N TYR A 163 -25.65 5.39 -0.33
CA TYR A 163 -26.30 6.40 -1.16
C TYR A 163 -26.17 6.01 -2.64
N PRO A 164 -27.26 5.55 -3.28
CA PRO A 164 -27.23 5.19 -4.68
C PRO A 164 -26.95 6.42 -5.55
N PHE A 165 -26.30 6.20 -6.69
CA PHE A 165 -26.15 7.26 -7.68
C PHE A 165 -27.51 7.57 -8.28
N LYS A 166 -27.88 8.86 -8.29
CA LYS A 166 -29.00 9.32 -9.10
C LYS A 166 -28.65 9.05 -10.56
N GLU A 167 -29.53 8.41 -11.29
CA GLU A 167 -29.44 8.40 -12.75
C GLU A 167 -29.34 9.85 -13.19
N SER A 168 -28.30 10.17 -13.95
CA SER A 168 -28.22 11.47 -14.61
C SER A 168 -29.46 11.54 -15.48
N ALA A 169 -30.43 12.36 -15.07
CA ALA A 169 -31.46 12.85 -15.97
C ALA A 169 -30.69 13.44 -17.16
N ASN A 170 -30.74 12.73 -18.28
CA ASN A 170 -30.30 13.27 -19.55
C ASN A 170 -31.32 14.36 -19.89
N GLU A 171 -30.98 15.61 -19.56
CA GLU A 171 -31.54 16.82 -20.16
C GLU A 171 -30.39 17.59 -20.83
#